data_AF-A0A960YA17-F1
#
_entry.id   AF-A0A960YA17-F1
#
_cell.length_a   1.000
_cell.length_b   1.000
_cell.length_c   1.000
_cell.angle_alpha   90.00
_cell.angle_beta   90.00
_cell.angle_gamma   90.00
#
_symmetry.space_group_name_H-M   'P 1'
#
loop_
_entity.id
_entity.type
_entity.pdbx_description
1 polymer ?
#
loop_
_entity_poly.entity_id
_entity_poly.type
_entity_poly.pdbx_seq_one_letter_code
_entity_poly.pdbx_strand_id
1 'polypeptide(L)'
;MTRIPNFADVAFAPAAAAPTTPANDSTPWMTPEGIPVKPAYGPADIEGLAYIHSYPGAAPYLRGPYPTMYVNQPWTVRQYAGFST
;
A
#
# COMPACT_ATOMS: atom_id res chain seq x y z
N MET A 1 21.39 4.18 -36.30
CA MET A 1 21.91 3.38 -35.16
C MET A 1 21.02 3.67 -33.96
N THR A 2 20.06 2.79 -33.67
CA THR A 2 19.07 3.00 -32.61
C THR A 2 19.75 2.85 -31.26
N ARG A 3 19.70 3.92 -30.45
CA ARG A 3 20.38 4.05 -29.15
C ARG A 3 19.58 3.43 -27.98
N ILE A 4 18.53 2.68 -28.30
CA ILE A 4 17.58 2.10 -27.34
C ILE A 4 17.98 0.64 -27.10
N PRO A 5 18.32 0.25 -25.87
CA PRO A 5 18.61 -1.15 -25.53
C PRO A 5 17.41 -2.06 -25.77
N ASN A 6 17.64 -3.27 -26.28
CA ASN A 6 16.62 -4.32 -26.33
C ASN A 6 16.50 -4.99 -24.95
N PHE A 7 15.41 -4.71 -24.25
CA PHE A 7 15.18 -5.26 -22.90
C PHE A 7 14.67 -6.71 -22.90
N ALA A 8 14.34 -7.27 -24.07
CA ALA A 8 13.93 -8.68 -24.17
C ALA A 8 15.09 -9.67 -23.88
N ASP A 9 16.33 -9.23 -24.06
CA ASP A 9 17.53 -10.07 -23.89
C ASP A 9 18.17 -9.93 -22.50
N VAL A 10 17.59 -9.12 -21.62
CA VAL A 10 18.10 -8.93 -20.26
C VAL A 10 17.57 -10.05 -19.37
N ALA A 11 18.47 -10.94 -18.96
CA ALA A 11 18.14 -11.99 -17.99
C ALA A 11 17.62 -11.36 -16.67
N PHE A 12 16.51 -11.89 -16.15
CA PHE A 12 16.01 -11.51 -14.83
C PHE A 12 17.05 -11.92 -13.78
N ALA A 13 17.81 -10.94 -13.30
CA ALA A 13 18.54 -11.09 -12.05
C ALA A 13 17.53 -10.90 -10.92
N PRO A 14 17.32 -11.89 -10.03
CA PRO A 14 16.59 -11.61 -8.81
C PRO A 14 17.35 -10.49 -8.13
N ALA A 15 16.67 -9.37 -7.87
CA ALA A 15 17.22 -8.36 -6.98
C ALA A 15 17.65 -9.11 -5.73
N ALA A 16 18.96 -9.11 -5.42
CA ALA A 16 19.45 -9.62 -4.15
C ALA A 16 18.50 -9.06 -3.10
N ALA A 17 17.84 -9.96 -2.34
CA ALA A 17 16.81 -9.58 -1.39
C ALA A 17 17.25 -8.28 -0.74
N ALA A 18 16.48 -7.20 -0.97
CA ALA A 18 16.83 -5.88 -0.45
C ALA A 18 17.33 -6.09 0.97
N PRO A 19 18.52 -5.58 1.33
CA PRO A 19 19.15 -5.96 2.57
C PRO A 19 18.08 -5.86 3.64
N THR A 20 17.79 -6.98 4.30
CA THR A 20 17.05 -6.98 5.55
C THR A 20 18.00 -6.36 6.56
N THR A 21 18.37 -5.10 6.33
CA THR A 21 18.99 -4.27 7.33
C THR A 21 17.92 -4.19 8.38
N PRO A 22 18.16 -4.72 9.58
CA PRO A 22 17.28 -4.41 10.69
C PRO A 22 17.25 -2.89 10.73
N ALA A 23 16.09 -2.29 10.56
CA ALA A 23 15.90 -0.85 10.65
C ALA A 23 16.04 -0.39 12.12
N ASN A 24 16.99 -0.97 12.84
CA ASN A 24 17.15 -0.88 14.28
C ASN A 24 17.85 0.41 14.69
N ASP A 25 18.55 1.10 13.76
CA ASP A 25 19.34 2.29 14.09
C ASP A 25 18.77 3.61 13.55
N SER A 26 17.67 3.59 12.81
CA SER A 26 17.01 4.81 12.32
C SER A 26 15.84 5.20 13.22
N THR A 27 15.86 6.44 13.71
CA THR A 27 14.81 7.04 14.54
C THR A 27 13.44 6.94 13.85
N PRO A 28 12.39 6.43 14.52
CA PRO A 28 11.03 6.43 14.00
C PRO A 28 10.56 7.85 13.67
N TRP A 29 9.86 8.01 12.54
CA TRP A 29 9.19 9.27 12.23
C TRP A 29 7.88 9.36 13.02
N MET A 30 7.62 10.49 13.67
CA MET A 30 6.38 10.72 14.40
C MET A 30 5.34 11.37 13.47
N THR A 31 4.18 10.74 13.33
CA THR A 31 3.06 11.36 12.63
C THR A 31 2.48 12.53 13.45
N PRO A 32 1.73 13.46 12.83
CA PRO A 32 1.01 14.51 13.55
C PRO A 32 0.05 13.98 14.63
N GLU A 33 -0.45 12.77 14.48
CA GLU A 33 -1.32 12.08 15.43
C GLU A 33 -0.55 11.43 16.61
N GLY A 34 0.77 11.56 16.64
CA GLY A 34 1.62 11.01 17.71
C GLY A 34 1.91 9.51 17.57
N ILE A 35 1.82 8.95 16.36
CA ILE A 35 2.09 7.54 16.10
C ILE A 35 3.53 7.38 15.57
N PRO A 36 4.38 6.54 16.18
CA PRO A 36 5.72 6.27 15.67
C PRO A 36 5.66 5.33 14.45
N VAL A 37 6.22 5.76 13.33
CA VAL A 37 6.31 4.98 12.09
C VAL A 37 7.69 4.35 11.98
N LYS A 38 7.74 3.02 11.85
CA LYS A 38 8.98 2.29 11.64
C LYS A 38 9.54 2.61 10.25
N PRO A 39 10.87 2.60 10.07
CA PRO A 39 11.50 2.83 8.76
C PRO A 39 11.21 1.72 7.75
N ALA A 40 10.94 0.51 8.25
CA ALA A 40 10.55 -0.65 7.46
C ALA A 40 9.60 -1.55 8.27
N TYR A 41 8.73 -2.26 7.57
CA TYR A 41 7.80 -3.25 8.13
C TYR A 41 7.97 -4.59 7.38
N GLY A 42 7.91 -5.69 8.10
CA GLY A 42 8.03 -7.05 7.58
C GLY A 42 6.90 -7.98 8.04
N PRO A 43 6.98 -9.28 7.71
CA PRO A 43 5.94 -10.25 8.04
C PRO A 43 5.64 -10.39 9.55
N ALA A 44 6.63 -10.17 10.42
CA ALA A 44 6.43 -10.23 11.86
C ALA A 44 5.56 -9.07 12.40
N ASP A 45 5.50 -7.94 11.69
CA ASP A 45 4.76 -6.76 12.14
C ASP A 45 3.24 -6.89 12.02
N ILE A 46 2.74 -7.93 11.34
CA ILE A 46 1.31 -8.23 11.23
C ILE A 46 0.85 -9.31 12.22
N GLU A 47 1.75 -9.87 13.01
CA GLU A 47 1.42 -10.89 14.00
C GLU A 47 0.45 -10.35 15.05
N GLY A 48 -0.59 -11.12 15.36
CA GLY A 48 -1.62 -10.73 16.32
C GLY A 48 -2.63 -9.70 15.82
N LEU A 49 -2.50 -9.19 14.59
CA LEU A 49 -3.53 -8.31 14.02
C LEU A 49 -4.80 -9.10 13.68
N ALA A 50 -5.93 -8.64 14.22
CA ALA A 50 -7.23 -9.20 13.89
C ALA A 50 -7.64 -8.85 12.44
N TYR A 51 -8.44 -9.72 11.81
CA TYR A 51 -9.12 -9.49 10.52
C TYR A 51 -8.21 -9.36 9.27
N ILE A 52 -6.93 -9.73 9.34
CA ILE A 52 -6.02 -9.68 8.17
C ILE A 52 -6.47 -10.57 7.00
N HIS A 53 -7.22 -11.64 7.29
CA HIS A 53 -7.80 -12.56 6.29
C HIS A 53 -9.31 -12.35 6.06
N SER A 54 -9.84 -11.18 6.44
CA SER A 54 -11.26 -10.84 6.21
C SER A 54 -11.58 -10.61 4.72
N TYR A 55 -12.88 -10.51 4.41
CA TYR A 55 -13.39 -10.21 3.07
C TYR A 55 -14.10 -8.85 3.03
N PRO A 56 -14.07 -8.13 1.89
CA PRO A 56 -14.92 -6.95 1.69
C PRO A 56 -16.42 -7.35 1.77
N GLY A 57 -17.27 -6.44 2.23
CA GLY A 57 -18.70 -6.69 2.36
C GLY A 57 -19.12 -7.61 3.51
N ALA A 58 -18.19 -8.01 4.37
CA ALA A 58 -18.45 -8.79 5.59
C ALA A 58 -17.97 -8.04 6.84
N ALA A 59 -18.70 -8.17 7.95
CA ALA A 59 -18.33 -7.54 9.21
C ALA A 59 -16.90 -7.95 9.67
N PRO A 60 -16.08 -7.02 10.20
CA PRO A 60 -16.38 -5.63 10.56
C PRO A 60 -16.18 -4.61 9.41
N TYR A 61 -16.22 -5.07 8.16
CA TYR A 61 -16.13 -4.25 6.94
C TYR A 61 -14.80 -3.51 6.75
N LEU A 62 -13.72 -4.04 7.34
CA LEU A 62 -12.37 -3.46 7.28
C LEU A 62 -11.87 -3.29 5.83
N ARG A 63 -12.24 -4.21 4.93
CA ARG A 63 -11.89 -4.19 3.50
C ARG A 63 -12.91 -3.46 2.62
N GLY A 64 -13.87 -2.77 3.23
CA GLY A 64 -14.92 -2.02 2.56
C GLY A 64 -16.32 -2.62 2.77
N PRO A 65 -17.38 -1.80 2.66
CA PRO A 65 -18.76 -2.21 2.97
C PRO A 65 -19.43 -3.07 1.89
N TYR A 66 -18.89 -3.12 0.67
CA TYR A 66 -19.50 -3.84 -0.46
C TYR A 66 -18.59 -4.98 -0.93
N PRO A 67 -19.11 -6.19 -1.24
CA PRO A 67 -18.28 -7.35 -1.60
C PRO A 67 -17.35 -7.16 -2.81
N THR A 68 -17.75 -6.33 -3.77
CA THR A 68 -16.98 -6.08 -5.01
C THR A 68 -16.27 -4.74 -5.03
N MET A 69 -16.58 -3.85 -4.08
CA MET A 69 -16.10 -2.46 -4.05
C MET A 69 -16.07 -1.82 -5.46
N TYR A 70 -14.94 -1.20 -5.82
CA TYR A 70 -14.76 -0.44 -7.05
C TYR A 70 -14.53 -1.30 -8.30
N VAL A 71 -14.44 -2.63 -8.17
CA VAL A 71 -14.39 -3.53 -9.33
C VAL A 71 -15.71 -3.50 -10.11
N ASN A 72 -16.84 -3.35 -9.40
CA ASN A 72 -18.17 -3.26 -10.01
C ASN A 72 -18.66 -1.81 -10.17
N GLN A 73 -18.48 -0.97 -9.13
CA GLN A 73 -18.95 0.40 -9.14
C GLN A 73 -17.89 1.33 -8.55
N PRO A 74 -17.24 2.21 -9.34
CA PRO A 74 -16.24 3.14 -8.83
C PRO A 74 -16.87 4.15 -7.87
N TRP A 75 -16.03 4.80 -7.05
CA TRP A 75 -16.52 5.89 -6.20
C TRP A 75 -17.06 7.04 -7.05
N THR A 76 -18.08 7.73 -6.53
CA THR A 76 -18.63 8.90 -7.21
C THR A 76 -17.60 10.01 -7.23
N VAL A 77 -17.22 10.48 -8.42
CA VAL A 77 -16.50 11.75 -8.57
C VAL A 77 -17.49 12.87 -8.25
N ARG A 78 -17.45 13.39 -7.03
CA ARG A 78 -18.37 14.40 -6.53
C ARG A 78 -17.68 15.76 -6.50
N GLN A 79 -17.84 16.53 -7.57
CA GLN A 79 -17.35 17.90 -7.61
C GLN A 79 -18.21 18.78 -6.71
N TYR A 80 -17.56 19.46 -5.76
CA TYR A 80 -18.19 20.55 -5.03
C TYR A 80 -18.03 21.81 -5.87
N ALA A 81 -19.15 22.38 -6.31
CA ALA A 81 -19.16 23.55 -7.19
C ALA A 81 -20.26 24.52 -6.75
N GLY A 82 -19.95 25.81 -6.92
CA GLY A 82 -20.83 26.94 -6.65
C GLY A 82 -20.05 28.22 -6.94
N PHE A 83 -20.63 29.12 -7.73
CA PHE A 83 -20.04 30.41 -8.04
C PHE A 83 -21.14 31.48 -8.08
N SER A 84 -20.91 32.61 -7.38
CA SER A 84 -21.72 33.84 -7.46
C SER A 84 -23.27 33.67 -7.36
N THR A 85 -24.02 34.74 -7.62
CA THR A 85 -25.49 34.76 -7.86
C THR A 85 -25.80 35.24 -9.26
#